data_AF-A0A942MME2-F1
#
_entry.id   AF-A0A942MME2-F1
#
_cell.length_a   1.000
_cell.length_b   1.000
_cell.length_c   1.000
_cell.angle_alpha   90.00
_cell.angle_beta   90.00
_cell.angle_gamma   90.00
#
_symmetry.space_group_name_H-M   'P 1'
#
loop_
_entity.id
_entity.type
_entity.pdbx_description
1 polymer ?
#
loop_
_entity_poly.entity_id
_entity_poly.type
_entity_poly.pdbx_seq_one_letter_code
_entity_poly.pdbx_strand_id
1 'polypeptide(L)'
;VSNTETNNLVYSHRKFSYKTMTQISISSSTAQKKENVNTLLHHALHREQSVLKRSLEKTLEQLSFFEKKYNTSSKDFFRQYQAGTTDDSDDTIDWAGEYQMYLSIKEQVENLEEVEVCL
;
A
#
# COMPACT_ATOMS: atom_id res chain seq x y z
N VAL A 1 -26.98 -22.75 45.77
CA VAL A 1 -27.42 -23.53 44.59
C VAL A 1 -27.87 -22.52 43.55
N SER A 2 -26.94 -21.85 42.88
CA SER A 2 -26.23 -22.27 41.66
C SER A 2 -27.04 -22.02 40.38
N ASN A 3 -26.36 -21.35 39.45
CA ASN A 3 -26.63 -21.09 38.03
C ASN A 3 -27.37 -19.78 37.73
N THR A 4 -26.68 -18.64 37.51
CA THR A 4 -25.81 -18.24 36.37
C THR A 4 -26.56 -18.15 35.04
N GLU A 5 -27.16 -17.00 34.78
CA GLU A 5 -27.56 -16.56 33.44
C GLU A 5 -27.01 -15.17 33.16
N THR A 6 -26.75 -14.91 31.88
CA THR A 6 -26.26 -13.67 31.25
C THR A 6 -24.74 -13.52 31.07
N ASN A 7 -24.12 -14.54 30.46
CA ASN A 7 -22.97 -14.30 29.59
C ASN A 7 -23.46 -13.63 28.29
N ASN A 8 -23.51 -12.29 28.30
CA ASN A 8 -23.62 -11.46 27.10
C ASN A 8 -22.31 -11.58 26.31
N LEU A 9 -22.24 -12.58 25.43
CA LEU A 9 -21.25 -12.61 24.36
C LEU A 9 -21.60 -11.50 23.37
N VAL A 10 -20.92 -10.36 23.52
CA VAL A 10 -20.82 -9.33 22.50
C VAL A 10 -20.20 -9.99 21.27
N TYR A 11 -21.04 -10.35 20.29
CA TYR A 11 -20.61 -10.82 18.99
C TYR A 11 -19.85 -9.71 18.28
N SER A 12 -18.52 -9.75 18.42
CA SER A 12 -17.60 -8.95 17.63
C SER A 12 -17.84 -9.27 16.15
N HIS A 13 -18.51 -8.38 15.44
CA HIS A 13 -18.56 -8.38 13.98
C HIS A 13 -17.18 -7.96 13.47
N ARG A 14 -16.20 -8.86 13.51
CA ARG A 14 -15.04 -8.74 12.62
C ARG A 14 -15.58 -8.98 11.21
N LYS A 15 -15.84 -7.90 10.49
CA LYS A 15 -15.99 -7.96 9.04
C LYS A 15 -14.65 -8.43 8.48
N PHE A 16 -14.51 -9.74 8.28
CA PHE A 16 -13.52 -10.27 7.35
C PHE A 16 -14.02 -9.89 5.95
N SER A 17 -13.61 -8.72 5.48
CA SER A 17 -13.67 -8.40 4.06
C SER A 17 -12.64 -9.30 3.40
N TYR A 18 -13.08 -10.28 2.61
CA TYR A 18 -12.17 -11.13 1.85
C TYR A 18 -11.45 -10.23 0.83
N LYS A 19 -10.20 -9.85 1.14
CA LYS A 19 -9.29 -9.20 0.21
C LYS A 19 -9.00 -10.23 -0.89
N THR A 20 -9.42 -9.96 -2.12
CA THR A 20 -9.21 -10.87 -3.26
C THR A 20 -7.72 -10.98 -3.55
N MET A 21 -7.12 -12.15 -3.31
CA MET A 21 -5.71 -12.39 -3.64
C MET A 21 -5.53 -12.59 -5.15
N THR A 22 -4.47 -11.99 -5.70
CA THR A 22 -4.05 -12.19 -7.09
C THR A 22 -3.13 -13.40 -7.17
N GLN A 23 -3.45 -14.37 -8.03
CA GLN A 23 -2.69 -15.61 -8.17
C GLN A 23 -1.85 -15.63 -9.45
N ILE A 24 -0.59 -16.04 -9.34
CA ILE A 24 0.31 -16.30 -10.46
C ILE A 24 0.60 -17.81 -10.51
N SER A 25 0.15 -18.49 -11.57
CA SER A 25 0.39 -19.93 -11.74
C SER A 25 1.54 -20.19 -12.70
N ILE A 26 2.48 -21.05 -12.30
CA ILE A 26 3.61 -21.47 -13.15
C ILE A 26 3.31 -22.84 -13.76
N SER A 27 3.40 -22.97 -15.08
CA SER A 27 3.26 -24.27 -15.78
C SER A 27 4.48 -24.53 -16.65
N SER A 28 5.05 -25.73 -16.53
CA SER A 28 6.28 -26.12 -17.24
C SER A 28 6.29 -27.62 -17.51
N SER A 29 6.91 -28.02 -18.63
CA SER A 29 7.11 -29.42 -19.01
C SER A 29 8.10 -30.16 -18.11
N THR A 30 8.94 -29.44 -17.35
CA THR A 30 9.87 -30.03 -16.38
C THR A 30 9.75 -29.37 -15.01
N ALA A 31 9.88 -30.18 -13.95
CA ALA A 31 9.89 -29.72 -12.57
C ALA A 31 11.04 -28.75 -12.29
N GLN A 32 12.24 -29.01 -12.84
CA GLN A 32 13.39 -28.14 -12.65
C GLN A 32 13.17 -26.73 -13.20
N LYS A 33 12.58 -26.60 -14.39
CA LYS A 33 12.27 -25.29 -14.97
C LYS A 33 11.18 -24.58 -14.17
N LYS A 34 10.19 -25.33 -13.64
CA LYS A 34 9.14 -24.80 -12.77
C LYS A 34 9.74 -24.13 -11.53
N GLU A 35 10.64 -24.85 -10.85
CA GLU A 35 11.31 -24.37 -9.65
C GLU A 35 12.24 -23.17 -9.91
N ASN A 36 13.01 -23.23 -11.00
CA ASN A 36 13.90 -22.13 -11.38
C ASN A 36 13.11 -20.83 -11.64
N VAL A 37 11.96 -20.93 -12.33
CA VAL A 37 11.09 -19.78 -12.60
C VAL A 37 10.44 -19.28 -11.31
N ASN A 38 10.01 -20.19 -10.43
CA ASN A 38 9.45 -19.83 -9.12
C ASN A 38 10.43 -19.01 -8.27
N THR A 39 11.67 -19.50 -8.14
CA THR A 39 12.74 -18.78 -7.44
C THR A 39 12.99 -17.39 -8.05
N LEU A 40 13.05 -17.30 -9.38
CA LEU A 40 13.27 -16.03 -10.08
C LEU A 40 12.13 -15.03 -9.82
N LEU A 41 10.88 -15.49 -9.85
CA LEU A 41 9.71 -14.67 -9.57
C LEU A 41 9.72 -14.16 -8.13
N HIS A 42 10.01 -15.01 -7.15
CA HIS A 42 10.14 -14.57 -5.76
C HIS A 42 11.23 -13.52 -5.59
N HIS A 43 12.39 -13.68 -6.22
CA HIS A 43 13.45 -12.67 -6.20
C HIS A 43 13.02 -11.34 -6.86
N ALA A 44 12.30 -11.41 -7.98
CA ALA A 44 11.80 -10.22 -8.67
C ALA A 44 10.75 -9.47 -7.83
N LEU A 45 9.79 -10.19 -7.24
CA LEU A 45 8.77 -9.62 -6.36
C LEU A 45 9.38 -8.97 -5.13
N HIS A 46 10.31 -9.67 -4.45
CA HIS A 46 11.01 -9.12 -3.29
C HIS A 46 11.83 -7.86 -3.63
N ARG A 47 12.50 -7.86 -4.79
CA ARG A 47 13.23 -6.68 -5.27
C ARG A 47 12.28 -5.51 -5.47
N GLU A 48 11.14 -5.73 -6.11
CA GLU A 48 10.15 -4.67 -6.37
C GLU A 48 9.57 -4.11 -5.08
N GLN A 49 9.15 -4.97 -4.15
CA GLN A 49 8.70 -4.56 -2.81
C GLN A 49 9.76 -3.72 -2.09
N SER A 50 11.04 -4.10 -2.19
CA SER A 50 12.14 -3.35 -1.59
C SER A 50 12.37 -1.98 -2.24
N VAL A 51 12.08 -1.83 -3.54
CA VAL A 51 12.15 -0.55 -4.25
C VAL A 51 10.98 0.34 -3.82
N LEU A 52 9.75 -0.17 -3.88
CA LEU A 52 8.56 0.57 -3.48
C LEU A 52 8.63 1.05 -2.03
N LYS A 53 9.12 0.22 -1.10
CA LYS A 53 9.31 0.61 0.30
C LYS A 53 10.25 1.81 0.45
N ARG A 54 11.41 1.78 -0.22
CA ARG A 54 12.38 2.89 -0.18
C ARG A 54 11.83 4.17 -0.82
N SER A 55 11.11 4.03 -1.92
CA SER A 55 10.42 5.16 -2.55
C SER A 55 9.37 5.76 -1.62
N LEU A 56 8.58 4.92 -0.95
CA LEU A 56 7.57 5.35 0.01
C LEU A 56 8.18 6.10 1.20
N GLU A 57 9.26 5.57 1.78
CA GLU A 57 9.99 6.23 2.88
C GLU A 57 10.46 7.63 2.46
N LYS A 58 11.10 7.75 1.29
CA LYS A 58 11.58 9.04 0.77
C LYS A 58 10.43 10.03 0.51
N THR A 59 9.34 9.58 -0.10
CA THR A 59 8.18 10.45 -0.34
C THR A 59 7.55 10.90 0.96
N LEU A 60 7.42 10.03 1.97
CA LEU A 60 6.89 10.40 3.28
C LEU A 60 7.77 11.43 4.00
N GLU A 61 9.10 11.33 3.87
CA GLU A 61 10.01 12.35 4.38
C GLU A 61 9.76 13.71 3.73
N GLN A 62 9.61 13.74 2.40
CA GLN A 62 9.37 14.97 1.66
C GLN A 62 7.99 15.59 1.96
N LEU A 63 6.96 14.76 2.06
CA LEU A 63 5.64 15.21 2.54
C LEU A 63 5.72 15.78 3.95
N SER A 64 6.46 15.14 4.86
CA SER A 64 6.64 15.64 6.22
C SER A 64 7.32 17.01 6.26
N PHE A 65 8.25 17.29 5.34
CA PHE A 65 8.87 18.60 5.20
C PHE A 65 7.82 19.68 4.89
N PHE A 66 6.99 19.46 3.87
CA PHE A 66 5.95 20.41 3.49
C PHE A 66 4.88 20.57 4.58
N GLU A 67 4.44 19.47 5.18
CA GLU A 67 3.44 19.49 6.25
C GLU A 67 3.90 20.35 7.44
N LYS A 68 5.18 20.28 7.79
CA LYS A 68 5.77 21.12 8.85
C LYS A 68 5.92 22.57 8.40
N LYS A 69 6.37 22.81 7.16
CA LYS A 69 6.58 24.16 6.60
C LYS A 69 5.28 24.96 6.55
N TYR A 70 4.18 24.31 6.16
CA TYR A 70 2.87 24.96 5.96
C TYR A 70 1.84 24.64 7.04
N ASN A 71 2.20 23.84 8.06
CA ASN A 71 1.33 23.42 9.16
C ASN A 71 -0.03 22.88 8.67
N THR A 72 -0.01 22.10 7.58
CA THR A 72 -1.20 21.58 6.90
C THR A 72 -0.91 20.14 6.48
N SER A 73 -1.86 19.20 6.66
CA SER A 73 -1.65 17.82 6.22
C SER A 73 -1.58 17.73 4.70
N SER A 74 -0.75 16.83 4.15
CA SER A 74 -0.64 16.67 2.70
C SER A 74 -1.96 16.27 2.05
N LYS A 75 -2.81 15.53 2.78
CA LYS A 75 -4.16 15.16 2.34
C LYS A 75 -5.08 16.37 2.20
N ASP A 76 -5.09 17.26 3.18
CA ASP A 76 -5.93 18.46 3.15
C ASP A 76 -5.40 19.49 2.14
N PHE A 77 -4.08 19.63 2.04
CA PHE A 77 -3.43 20.43 1.00
C PHE A 77 -3.82 19.90 -0.39
N PHE A 78 -3.68 18.60 -0.65
CA PHE A 78 -3.95 18.04 -1.97
C PHE A 78 -5.43 18.15 -2.37
N ARG A 79 -6.36 18.06 -1.41
CA ARG A 79 -7.78 18.35 -1.65
C ARG A 79 -8.00 19.79 -2.13
N GLN A 80 -7.29 20.75 -1.55
CA GLN A 80 -7.34 22.17 -1.96
C GLN A 80 -6.70 22.37 -3.33
N TYR A 81 -5.55 21.73 -3.57
CA TYR A 81 -4.85 21.75 -4.85
C TYR A 81 -5.76 21.25 -5.99
N GLN A 82 -6.43 20.10 -5.79
CA GLN A 82 -7.38 19.55 -6.75
C GLN A 82 -8.62 20.44 -6.96
N ALA A 83 -8.99 21.25 -5.97
CA ALA A 83 -10.09 22.21 -6.08
C ALA A 83 -9.66 23.53 -6.76
N GLY A 84 -8.38 23.69 -7.11
CA GLY A 84 -7.84 24.92 -7.68
C GLY A 84 -7.80 26.08 -6.69
N THR A 85 -7.74 25.79 -5.38
CA THR A 85 -7.76 26.81 -4.31
C THR A 85 -6.37 27.03 -3.68
N THR A 86 -5.31 26.57 -4.33
CA THR A 86 -3.91 26.81 -3.92
C THR A 86 -3.28 27.86 -4.83
N ASP A 87 -2.10 28.36 -4.44
CA ASP A 87 -1.30 29.22 -5.33
C ASP A 87 -0.55 28.39 -6.39
N ASP A 88 0.11 29.07 -7.32
CA ASP A 88 0.93 28.45 -8.36
C ASP A 88 2.43 28.49 -8.00
N SER A 89 2.77 28.43 -6.70
CA SER A 89 4.17 28.42 -6.28
C SER A 89 4.87 27.09 -6.59
N ASP A 90 6.19 27.14 -6.76
CA ASP A 90 7.00 25.93 -6.96
C ASP A 90 6.77 24.91 -5.83
N ASP A 91 6.69 25.37 -4.58
CA ASP A 91 6.39 24.52 -3.43
C ASP A 91 5.02 23.82 -3.55
N THR A 92 3.99 24.51 -4.05
CA THR A 92 2.66 23.92 -4.26
C THR A 92 2.70 22.85 -5.35
N ILE A 93 3.40 23.10 -6.45
CA ILE A 93 3.55 22.13 -7.56
C ILE A 93 4.31 20.90 -7.08
N ASP A 94 5.43 21.10 -6.39
CA ASP A 94 6.28 20.02 -5.86
C ASP A 94 5.53 19.18 -4.82
N TRP A 95 4.84 19.82 -3.87
CA TRP A 95 4.09 19.11 -2.83
C TRP A 95 2.94 18.28 -3.42
N ALA A 96 2.25 18.80 -4.44
CA ALA A 96 1.21 18.05 -5.13
C ALA A 96 1.80 16.83 -5.86
N GLY A 97 2.96 17.00 -6.51
CA GLY A 97 3.70 15.91 -7.16
C GLY A 97 4.10 14.80 -6.17
N GLU A 98 4.66 15.18 -5.02
CA GLU A 98 5.03 14.22 -3.97
C GLU A 98 3.82 13.47 -3.41
N TYR A 99 2.69 14.15 -3.20
CA TYR A 99 1.49 13.47 -2.70
C TYR A 99 0.87 12.54 -3.73
N GLN A 100 0.88 12.91 -5.00
CA GLN A 100 0.46 12.03 -6.08
C GLN A 100 1.37 10.80 -6.21
N MET A 101 2.69 10.98 -6.06
CA MET A 101 3.65 9.88 -6.04
C MET A 101 3.39 8.95 -4.84
N TYR A 102 3.13 9.49 -3.65
CA TYR A 102 2.74 8.71 -2.47
C TYR A 102 1.52 7.82 -2.75
N LEU A 103 0.46 8.38 -3.33
CA LEU A 103 -0.76 7.63 -3.65
C LEU A 103 -0.47 6.50 -4.63
N SER A 104 0.32 6.78 -5.68
CA SER A 104 0.70 5.78 -6.67
C SER A 104 1.56 4.66 -6.10
N ILE A 105 2.54 4.98 -5.25
CA ILE A 105 3.39 3.95 -4.60
C ILE A 105 2.55 3.11 -3.63
N LYS A 106 1.67 3.75 -2.86
CA LYS A 106 0.80 3.06 -1.90
C LYS A 106 -0.10 2.04 -2.60
N GLU A 107 -0.72 2.42 -3.72
CA GLU A 107 -1.53 1.50 -4.53
C GLU A 107 -0.69 0.31 -5.03
N GLN A 108 0.52 0.55 -5.51
CA GLN A 108 1.41 -0.53 -5.96
C GLN A 108 1.82 -1.48 -4.82
N VAL A 109 2.10 -0.96 -3.63
CA VAL A 109 2.40 -1.78 -2.44
C VAL A 109 1.18 -2.62 -2.07
N GLU A 110 0.00 -2.03 -2.02
CA GLU A 110 -1.25 -2.74 -1.71
C GLU A 110 -1.50 -3.87 -2.72
N ASN A 111 -1.28 -3.63 -4.01
CA ASN A 111 -1.40 -4.63 -5.06
C ASN A 111 -0.38 -5.77 -4.91
N LEU A 112 0.88 -5.48 -4.57
CA LEU A 112 1.91 -6.52 -4.41
C LEU A 112 1.79 -7.32 -3.10
N GLU A 113 1.22 -6.75 -2.04
CA GLU A 113 0.90 -7.50 -0.81
C GLU A 113 -0.15 -8.59 -1.04
N GLU A 114 -0.92 -8.49 -2.12
CA GLU A 114 -2.02 -9.41 -2.45
C GLU A 114 -1.61 -10.51 -3.44
N VAL A 115 -0.35 -10.57 -3.87
CA VAL A 115 0.13 -11.53 -4.87
C VAL A 115 0.62 -12.83 -4.22
N GLU A 116 0.08 -13.95 -4.69
CA GLU A 116 0.51 -15.31 -4.35
C GLU A 116 1.03 -16.04 -5.59
N VAL A 117 2.22 -16.66 -5.51
CA VAL A 117 2.77 -17.50 -6.58
C VAL A 117 2.47 -18.97 -6.26
N CYS A 118 1.73 -19.63 -7.14
CA CYS A 118 1.33 -21.03 -6.99
C CYS A 118 2.13 -21.93 -7.92
N LEU A 119 2.68 -23.01 -7.33
CA LEU A 119 3.35 -24.10 -8.03
C LEU A 119 2.38 -25.15 -8.55
#